data_AF-A0A9E2X566-F1
#
_entry.id   AF-A0A9E2X566-F1
#
_cell.length_a   1.000
_cell.length_b   1.000
_cell.length_c   1.000
_cell.angle_alpha   90.00
_cell.angle_beta   90.00
_cell.angle_gamma   90.00
#
_symmetry.space_group_name_H-M   'P 1'
#
loop_
_entity.id
_entity.type
_entity.pdbx_description
1 polymer ?
#
loop_
_entity_poly.entity_id
_entity_poly.type
_entity_poly.pdbx_seq_one_letter_code
_entity_poly.pdbx_strand_id
1 'polypeptide(L)' 'TGDVVFSCLKGAEVGDGAVLRLFNPNPGPEEVGIDGVGLVERIRLDEEAAEGGGMVLEPAQIATFRLRGSLVRER' A
#
# COMPACT_ATOMS: atom_id res chain seq x y z
N THR A 1 15.29 4.04 7.14
CA THR A 1 14.10 3.71 7.94
C THR A 1 13.66 4.96 8.65
N GLY A 2 12.79 5.73 8.00
CA GLY A 2 12.00 6.79 8.61
C GLY A 2 10.59 6.31 8.94
N ASP A 3 9.82 7.15 9.62
CA ASP A 3 8.44 6.85 9.99
C ASP A 3 7.51 7.08 8.78
N VAL A 4 6.82 6.04 8.32
CA VAL A 4 5.69 6.16 7.39
C VAL A 4 4.39 5.99 8.14
N VAL A 5 3.38 6.77 7.78
CA VAL A 5 2.11 6.82 8.52
C VAL A 5 1.07 5.95 7.81
N PHE A 6 0.46 5.04 8.57
CA PHE A 6 -0.76 4.35 8.17
C PHE A 6 -1.93 5.32 8.25
N SER A 7 -2.37 5.85 7.10
CA SER A 7 -3.47 6.82 7.05
C SER A 7 -4.84 6.16 6.86
N CYS A 8 -4.88 4.95 6.29
CA CYS A 8 -6.11 4.19 6.10
C CYS A 8 -5.83 2.71 5.89
N LEU A 9 -6.64 1.83 6.50
CA LEU A 9 -6.75 0.42 6.12
C LEU A 9 -8.24 0.05 6.07
N LYS A 10 -8.70 -0.43 4.91
CA LYS A 10 -10.10 -0.77 4.68
C LYS A 10 -10.25 -1.93 3.69
N GLY A 11 -11.45 -2.48 3.56
CA GLY A 11 -11.80 -3.34 2.42
C GLY A 11 -11.73 -2.57 1.10
N ALA A 12 -11.34 -3.24 0.02
CA ALA A 12 -11.38 -2.66 -1.31
C ALA A 12 -12.85 -2.35 -1.71
N GLU A 13 -13.06 -1.17 -2.30
CA GLU A 13 -14.34 -0.78 -2.90
C GLU A 13 -14.45 -1.30 -4.33
N VAL A 14 -13.30 -1.39 -5.01
CA VAL A 14 -13.18 -1.98 -6.35
C VAL A 14 -12.32 -3.23 -6.24
N GLY A 15 -12.82 -4.37 -6.74
CA GLY A 15 -12.08 -5.63 -6.75
C GLY A 15 -12.04 -6.35 -5.39
N ASP A 16 -10.95 -7.06 -5.12
CA ASP A 16 -10.77 -7.91 -3.95
C ASP A 16 -9.64 -7.44 -3.03
N GLY A 17 -9.64 -7.95 -1.80
CA GLY A 17 -8.60 -7.68 -0.80
C GLY A 17 -8.84 -6.41 0.02
N ALA A 18 -7.74 -5.84 0.51
CA ALA A 18 -7.73 -4.64 1.35
C ALA A 18 -6.99 -3.50 0.67
N VAL A 19 -7.36 -2.27 1.02
CA VAL A 19 -6.68 -1.05 0.59
C VAL A 19 -5.96 -0.43 1.77
N LEU A 20 -4.67 -0.23 1.61
CA LEU A 20 -3.79 0.45 2.55
C LEU A 20 -3.33 1.78 1.95
N ARG A 21 -3.41 2.87 2.73
CA ARG A 21 -2.82 4.15 2.36
C ARG A 21 -1.69 4.48 3.30
N LEU A 22 -0.56 4.85 2.71
CA LEU A 22 0.64 5.27 3.43
C LEU A 22 0.99 6.70 3.05
N PHE A 23 1.45 7.45 4.03
CA PHE A 23 1.95 8.82 3.85
C PHE A 23 3.39 8.91 4.34
N ASN A 24 4.25 9.58 3.57
CA ASN A 24 5.61 9.90 3.96
C ASN A 24 5.70 11.34 4.52
N PRO A 25 5.77 11.53 5.86
CA PRO A 25 5.95 12.86 6.48
C PRO A 25 7.39 13.38 6.41
N ASN A 26 8.35 12.55 6.00
CA ASN A 26 9.77 12.87 6.05
C ASN A 26 10.16 13.82 4.91
N PRO A 27 11.25 14.61 5.06
CA PRO A 27 11.74 15.51 4.03
C PRO A 27 12.45 14.80 2.86
N GLY A 28 12.72 13.49 2.99
CA GLY A 28 13.36 12.65 1.96
C GLY A 28 12.47 11.47 1.55
N PRO A 29 12.78 10.81 0.42
CA PRO A 29 12.07 9.62 -0.02
C PRO A 29 12.28 8.46 0.97
N GLU A 30 11.24 7.64 1.17
CA GLU A 30 11.29 6.48 2.04
C GLU A 30 10.86 5.21 1.28
N GLU A 31 11.62 4.13 1.46
CA GLU A 31 11.29 2.81 0.95
C GLU A 31 10.44 2.04 1.96
N VAL A 32 9.38 1.39 1.48
CA VAL A 32 8.41 0.68 2.30
C VAL A 32 8.46 -0.83 2.03
N GLY A 33 8.60 -1.63 3.08
CA GLY A 33 8.32 -3.06 3.05
C GLY A 33 6.93 -3.35 3.62
N ILE A 34 6.14 -4.21 2.96
CA ILE A 34 4.87 -4.71 3.48
C ILE A 34 4.92 -6.24 3.45
N ASP A 35 5.06 -6.83 4.63
CA ASP A 35 5.16 -8.27 4.82
C ASP A 35 3.83 -8.89 5.29
N GLY A 36 3.74 -10.23 5.25
CA GLY A 36 2.59 -10.98 5.76
C GLY A 36 1.36 -11.01 4.84
N VAL A 37 1.48 -10.48 3.63
CA VAL A 37 0.46 -10.51 2.58
C VAL A 37 1.00 -11.22 1.33
N GLY A 38 0.12 -11.77 0.49
CA GLY A 38 0.53 -12.55 -0.68
C GLY A 38 0.92 -11.68 -1.87
N LEU A 39 0.17 -10.60 -2.10
CA LEU A 39 0.45 -9.64 -3.17
C LEU A 39 0.21 -8.21 -2.66
N VAL A 40 1.15 -7.33 -3.02
CA VAL A 40 1.07 -5.89 -2.81
C VAL A 40 1.16 -5.22 -4.17
N GLU A 41 0.17 -4.41 -4.51
CA GLU A 41 0.11 -3.69 -5.77
C GLU A 41 -0.17 -2.22 -5.49
N ARG A 42 0.68 -1.33 -5.97
CA ARG A 42 0.40 0.11 -5.91
C ARG A 42 -0.67 0.45 -6.94
N ILE A 43 -1.68 1.20 -6.50
CA ILE A 43 -2.85 1.56 -7.28
C ILE A 43 -3.15 3.05 -7.12
N ARG A 44 -3.93 3.60 -8.04
CA ARG A 44 -4.49 4.94 -7.92
C ARG A 44 -5.43 5.04 -6.71
N LEU A 45 -5.68 6.26 -6.28
CA LEU A 45 -6.55 6.57 -5.13
C LEU A 45 -8.00 6.07 -5.31
N ASP A 46 -8.49 6.03 -6.55
CA ASP A 46 -9.81 5.53 -6.95
C ASP A 46 -9.88 4.00 -7.09
N GLU A 47 -8.77 3.30 -6.84
CA GLU A 47 -8.66 1.84 -6.84
C GLU A 47 -8.82 1.17 -8.22
N GLU A 48 -8.99 1.93 -9.30
CA GLU A 48 -9.37 1.37 -10.61
C GLU A 48 -8.18 0.87 -11.44
N ALA A 49 -6.99 1.44 -11.25
CA ALA A 49 -5.82 1.07 -12.03
C ALA A 49 -4.54 1.00 -11.20
N ALA A 50 -3.62 0.16 -11.67
CA ALA A 50 -2.27 0.11 -11.15
C ALA A 50 -1.58 1.47 -11.32
N GLU A 51 -0.74 1.81 -10.35
CA GLU A 51 0.08 3.01 -10.35
C GLU A 51 1.56 2.60 -10.23
N GLY A 52 2.43 3.24 -11.02
CA GLY A 52 3.87 3.02 -10.98
C GLY A 52 4.54 3.61 -9.73
N GLY A 53 5.88 3.62 -9.71
CA GLY A 53 6.66 4.19 -8.60
C GLY A 53 7.01 3.19 -7.49
N GLY A 54 6.57 1.94 -7.61
CA GLY A 54 6.98 0.85 -6.73
C GLY A 54 6.70 1.13 -5.26
N MET A 55 7.66 0.76 -4.41
CA MET A 55 7.55 0.84 -2.95
C MET A 55 8.23 2.07 -2.33
N VAL A 56 8.63 3.05 -3.14
CA VAL A 56 9.23 4.30 -2.67
C VAL A 56 8.15 5.39 -2.62
N LEU A 57 8.09 6.11 -1.50
CA LEU A 57 7.25 7.28 -1.31
C LEU A 57 8.11 8.53 -1.26
N GLU A 58 7.87 9.46 -2.18
CA GLU A 58 8.48 10.79 -2.18
C GLU A 58 8.04 11.63 -0.96
N PRO A 59 8.75 12.71 -0.61
CA PRO A 59 8.35 13.61 0.46
C PRO A 59 6.91 14.11 0.30
N ALA A 60 6.13 14.06 1.37
CA ALA A 60 4.71 14.42 1.41
C ALA A 60 3.79 13.62 0.45
N GLN A 61 4.27 12.48 -0.08
CA GLN A 61 3.46 11.64 -0.95
C GLN A 61 2.52 10.75 -0.14
N ILE A 62 1.29 10.59 -0.65
CA ILE A 62 0.38 9.52 -0.25
C ILE A 62 0.38 8.47 -1.37
N ALA A 63 0.65 7.22 -1.01
CA ALA A 63 0.54 6.08 -1.92
C ALA A 63 -0.59 5.14 -1.46
N THR A 64 -1.32 4.59 -2.41
CA THR A 64 -2.40 3.62 -2.16
C THR A 64 -1.96 2.25 -2.66
N PHE A 65 -2.14 1.23 -1.82
CA PHE A 65 -1.76 -0.15 -2.13
C PHE A 65 -2.97 -1.07 -1.97
N ARG A 66 -3.19 -1.95 -2.94
CA ARG A 66 -4.06 -3.12 -2.80
C ARG A 66 -3.25 -4.27 -2.21
N LEU A 67 -3.74 -4.82 -1.12
CA LEU A 67 -3.19 -5.98 -0.42
C LEU A 67 -4.11 -7.17 -0.67
N ARG A 68 -3.56 -8.27 -1.19
CA ARG A 68 -4.28 -9.54 -1.31
C ARG A 68 -3.59 -10.57 -0.42
N GLY A 69 -4.39 -11.30 0.35
CA GLY A 69 -3.89 -12.35 1.24
C GLY A 69 -3.16 -13.43 0.46
N SER A 70 -2.19 -14.09 1.09
CA SER A 70 -1.78 -15.41 0.61
C SER A 70 -2.87 -16.40 1.01
N LEU A 71 -3.12 -17.41 0.17
CA LEU A 71 -3.97 -18.54 0.56
C LEU A 71 -3.32 -19.26 1.74
N VAL A 72 -3.61 -18.84 2.97
CA VAL A 72 -3.44 -19.71 4.13
C VAL A 72 -4.60 -20.68 4.07
N ARG A 73 -4.38 -21.85 3.46
CA ARG A 73 -5.26 -22.99 3.70
C ARG A 73 -5.13 -23.35 5.18
N GLU A 74 -6.17 -23.05 5.96
CA GLU A 74 -6.35 -23.65 7.27
C GLU A 74 -6.24 -25.18 7.11
N ARG A 75 -5.37 -25.81 7.90
CA ARG A 75 -5.33 -27.27 8.07
C ARG A 75 -6.26 -27.65 9.20
#